data_AF-A9DLH9-F1
#
_entry.id   AF-A9DLH9-F1
#
_cell.length_a   1.000
_cell.length_b   1.000
_cell.length_c   1.000
_cell.angle_alpha   90.00
_cell.angle_beta   90.00
_cell.angle_gamma   90.00
#
_symmetry.space_group_name_H-M   'P 1'
#
loop_
_entity.id
_entity.type
_entity.pdbx_description
1 polymer ?
#
loop_
_entity_poly.entity_id
_entity_poly.type
_entity_poly.pdbx_seq_one_letter_code
_entity_poly.pdbx_strand_id
1 'polypeptide(L)'
;MNFNAIPKQLTSVLNSCNITQLAKQCHFMQRMRNISPMQLVLAILNTLGTRTNINLADIHKNLCSQHDIGINYKPFHNKLKKPELTQLLRTLVEQAANEWLLELVHRVLPSEYPFKSIEAHDASSLKLHIGLTKEFPGRFTKTHPAAME
;
A
#
# COMPACT_ATOMS: atom_id res chain seq x y z
N MET A 1 -4.81 7.99 25.14
CA MET A 1 -5.07 7.96 23.68
C MET A 1 -6.57 8.03 23.45
N ASN A 2 -7.05 9.02 22.69
CA ASN A 2 -8.47 9.10 22.36
C ASN A 2 -8.75 8.11 21.23
N PHE A 3 -9.26 6.92 21.55
CA PHE A 3 -9.48 5.84 20.58
C PHE A 3 -10.40 6.24 19.41
N ASN A 4 -11.21 7.28 19.58
CA ASN A 4 -12.07 7.83 18.53
C ASN A 4 -11.33 8.71 17.52
N ALA A 5 -10.06 9.05 17.74
CA ALA A 5 -9.25 9.85 16.81
C ALA A 5 -8.77 9.01 15.62
N ILE A 6 -8.41 7.74 15.84
CA ILE A 6 -7.87 6.86 14.79
C ILE A 6 -8.92 6.56 13.70
N PRO A 7 -10.16 6.15 14.04
CA PRO A 7 -11.20 5.98 13.01
C PRO A 7 -11.50 7.26 12.24
N LYS A 8 -11.45 8.42 12.89
CA LYS A 8 -11.67 9.71 12.23
C LYS A 8 -10.56 10.05 11.25
N GLN A 9 -9.30 9.86 11.63
CA GLN A 9 -8.14 10.04 10.76
C GLN A 9 -8.18 9.07 9.59
N LEU A 10 -8.41 7.78 9.84
CA LEU A 10 -8.54 6.79 8.77
C LEU A 10 -9.67 7.15 7.80
N THR A 11 -10.82 7.61 8.31
CA THR A 11 -11.97 7.98 7.47
C THR A 11 -11.73 9.28 6.68
N SER A 12 -10.89 10.21 7.15
CA SER A 12 -10.58 11.45 6.42
C SER A 12 -9.95 11.13 5.06
N VAL A 13 -9.05 10.14 5.02
CA VAL A 13 -8.36 9.71 3.80
C VAL A 13 -9.06 8.53 3.11
N LEU A 14 -9.41 7.48 3.87
CA LEU A 14 -9.93 6.20 3.35
C LEU A 14 -11.46 6.17 3.26
N ASN A 15 -12.09 7.27 2.85
CA ASN A 15 -13.52 7.26 2.53
C ASN A 15 -13.77 6.84 1.07
N SER A 16 -14.96 6.26 0.83
CA SER A 16 -15.33 5.71 -0.48
C SER A 16 -15.39 6.76 -1.58
N CYS A 17 -15.80 8.00 -1.27
CA CYS A 17 -15.86 9.11 -2.22
C CYS A 17 -14.45 9.48 -2.71
N ASN A 18 -13.52 9.73 -1.78
CA ASN A 18 -12.14 10.08 -2.09
C ASN A 18 -11.45 8.99 -2.90
N ILE A 19 -11.49 7.74 -2.43
CA ILE A 19 -10.83 6.61 -3.13
C ILE A 19 -11.41 6.42 -4.54
N THR A 20 -12.72 6.57 -4.71
CA THR A 20 -13.35 6.44 -6.03
C THR A 20 -12.97 7.59 -6.96
N GLN A 21 -12.89 8.82 -6.43
CA GLN A 21 -12.46 9.99 -7.19
C GLN A 21 -10.99 9.86 -7.62
N LEU A 22 -10.09 9.51 -6.70
CA LEU A 22 -8.68 9.28 -7.01
C LEU A 22 -8.50 8.16 -8.04
N ALA A 23 -9.24 7.06 -7.90
CA ALA A 23 -9.17 5.95 -8.85
C ALA A 23 -9.61 6.36 -10.27
N LYS A 24 -10.48 7.36 -10.41
CA LYS A 24 -10.83 7.96 -11.71
C LYS A 24 -9.74 8.92 -12.19
N GLN A 25 -9.19 9.76 -11.31
CA GLN A 25 -8.12 10.71 -11.65
C GLN A 25 -6.84 10.00 -12.09
N CYS A 26 -6.45 8.92 -11.42
CA CYS A 26 -5.30 8.08 -11.80
C CYS A 26 -5.59 7.15 -12.99
N HIS A 27 -6.77 7.23 -13.60
CA HIS A 27 -7.24 6.35 -14.67
C HIS A 27 -7.32 4.85 -14.35
N PHE A 28 -7.20 4.45 -13.09
CA PHE A 28 -7.23 3.05 -12.65
C PHE A 28 -8.58 2.36 -12.94
N MET A 29 -9.69 2.99 -12.54
CA MET A 29 -11.04 2.44 -12.70
C MET A 29 -12.07 3.52 -13.06
N GLN A 30 -12.30 3.67 -14.36
CA GLN A 30 -13.33 4.57 -14.90
C GLN A 30 -14.74 4.01 -14.79
N ARG A 31 -14.88 2.68 -14.91
CA ARG A 31 -16.15 1.97 -14.82
C ARG A 31 -16.07 0.92 -13.72
N MET A 32 -17.02 0.99 -12.79
CA MET A 32 -17.19 -0.01 -11.74
C MET A 32 -18.06 -1.13 -12.27
N ARG A 33 -17.59 -2.38 -12.14
CA ARG A 33 -18.34 -3.59 -12.52
C ARG A 33 -18.44 -4.46 -11.26
N ASN A 34 -17.80 -5.63 -11.27
CA ASN A 34 -17.82 -6.56 -10.14
C ASN A 34 -16.99 -6.11 -8.92
N ILE A 35 -16.05 -5.18 -9.10
CA ILE A 35 -15.21 -4.66 -8.02
C ILE A 35 -15.22 -3.14 -8.04
N SER A 36 -15.21 -2.52 -6.86
CA SER A 36 -14.97 -1.09 -6.66
C SER A 36 -13.52 -0.83 -6.22
N PRO A 37 -12.98 0.39 -6.46
CA PRO A 37 -11.67 0.79 -5.96
C PRO A 37 -11.57 0.71 -4.45
N MET A 38 -12.61 1.11 -3.73
CA MET A 38 -12.65 1.08 -2.26
C MET A 38 -12.48 -0.34 -1.71
N GLN A 39 -13.26 -1.29 -2.24
CA GLN A 39 -13.15 -2.70 -1.83
C GLN A 39 -11.76 -3.27 -2.09
N LEU A 40 -11.16 -2.96 -3.25
CA LEU A 40 -9.82 -3.42 -3.57
C LEU A 40 -8.77 -2.83 -2.63
N VAL A 41 -8.82 -1.52 -2.38
CA VAL A 41 -7.87 -0.83 -1.49
C VAL A 41 -8.01 -1.37 -0.06
N LEU A 42 -9.23 -1.53 0.45
CA LEU A 42 -9.45 -2.09 1.78
C LEU A 42 -8.96 -3.53 1.90
N ALA A 43 -9.23 -4.38 0.91
CA ALA A 43 -8.75 -5.76 0.93
C ALA A 43 -7.22 -5.83 0.95
N ILE A 44 -6.54 -4.96 0.19
CA ILE A 44 -5.08 -4.83 0.21
C ILE A 44 -4.62 -4.40 1.60
N LEU A 45 -5.11 -3.28 2.12
CA LEU A 45 -4.69 -2.73 3.41
C LEU A 45 -4.95 -3.69 4.56
N ASN A 46 -6.12 -4.32 4.59
CA ASN A 46 -6.49 -5.27 5.63
C ASN A 46 -5.60 -6.52 5.57
N THR A 47 -5.38 -7.08 4.38
CA THR A 47 -4.54 -8.27 4.22
C THR A 47 -3.09 -7.97 4.58
N LEU A 48 -2.55 -6.84 4.11
CA LEU A 48 -1.18 -6.41 4.39
C LEU A 48 -0.97 -5.98 5.85
N GLY A 49 -1.98 -5.42 6.49
CA GLY A 49 -1.90 -4.93 7.87
C GLY A 49 -2.13 -5.99 8.95
N THR A 50 -2.75 -7.13 8.63
CA THR A 50 -3.14 -8.13 9.64
C THR A 50 -2.41 -9.47 9.55
N ARG A 51 -1.69 -9.74 8.45
CA ARG A 51 -1.05 -11.04 8.20
C ARG A 51 0.45 -10.89 7.99
N THR A 52 1.19 -11.95 8.32
CA THR A 52 2.60 -12.12 7.98
C THR A 52 2.75 -13.21 6.91
N ASN A 53 3.82 -13.19 6.10
CA ASN A 53 4.07 -14.13 4.99
C ASN A 53 2.95 -14.22 3.94
N ILE A 54 2.57 -13.05 3.43
CA ILE A 54 1.37 -12.85 2.63
C ILE A 54 1.67 -13.01 1.14
N ASN A 55 0.72 -13.56 0.38
CA ASN A 55 0.79 -13.61 -1.09
C ASN A 55 -0.45 -13.00 -1.75
N LEU A 56 -0.41 -12.89 -3.08
CA LEU A 56 -1.50 -12.30 -3.88
C LEU A 56 -2.83 -13.06 -3.75
N ALA A 57 -2.80 -14.38 -3.53
CA ALA A 57 -4.00 -15.17 -3.33
C ALA A 57 -4.67 -14.88 -1.98
N ASP A 58 -3.91 -14.48 -0.96
CA ASP A 58 -4.48 -14.06 0.32
C ASP A 58 -5.28 -12.76 0.16
N ILE A 59 -4.76 -11.79 -0.60
CA ILE A 59 -5.46 -10.54 -0.91
C ILE A 59 -6.74 -10.84 -1.69
N HIS A 60 -6.66 -11.73 -2.68
CA HIS A 60 -7.82 -12.16 -3.47
C HIS A 60 -8.90 -12.82 -2.61
N LYS A 61 -8.53 -13.77 -1.75
CA LYS A 61 -9.45 -14.43 -0.83
C LYS A 61 -10.12 -13.44 0.11
N ASN A 62 -9.33 -12.52 0.67
CA ASN A 62 -9.84 -11.48 1.57
C ASN A 62 -10.84 -10.57 0.85
N LEU A 63 -10.54 -10.12 -0.38
CA LEU A 63 -11.45 -9.34 -1.22
C LEU A 63 -12.77 -10.08 -1.46
N CYS A 64 -12.71 -11.36 -1.85
CA CYS A 64 -13.91 -12.15 -2.10
C CYS A 64 -14.72 -12.37 -0.82
N SER A 65 -14.08 -12.69 0.31
CA SER A 65 -14.75 -12.98 1.57
C SER A 65 -15.36 -11.75 2.26
N GLN A 66 -14.67 -10.60 2.22
CA GLN A 66 -15.12 -9.40 2.92
C GLN A 66 -16.27 -8.70 2.24
N HIS A 67 -16.42 -8.89 0.92
CA HIS A 67 -17.36 -8.14 0.11
C HIS A 67 -18.33 -9.02 -0.70
N ASP A 68 -18.30 -10.33 -0.46
CA ASP A 68 -19.13 -11.32 -1.15
C ASP A 68 -19.03 -11.21 -2.69
N ILE A 69 -17.79 -11.06 -3.19
CA ILE A 69 -17.52 -10.83 -4.61
C ILE A 69 -17.02 -12.12 -5.27
N GLY A 70 -17.71 -12.58 -6.31
CA GLY A 70 -17.29 -13.69 -7.16
C GLY A 70 -16.32 -13.30 -8.28
N ILE A 71 -15.17 -12.69 -7.98
CA ILE A 71 -14.16 -12.34 -9.00
C ILE A 71 -13.16 -13.48 -9.19
N ASN A 72 -12.95 -13.90 -10.45
CA ASN A 72 -11.90 -14.87 -10.77
C ASN A 72 -10.49 -14.28 -10.55
N TYR A 73 -9.54 -15.15 -10.20
CA TYR A 73 -8.17 -14.74 -9.88
C TYR A 73 -7.47 -13.99 -11.03
N LYS A 74 -7.63 -14.43 -12.29
CA LYS A 74 -6.97 -13.81 -13.45
C LYS A 74 -7.39 -12.34 -13.66
N PRO A 75 -8.69 -11.99 -13.72
CA PRO A 75 -9.14 -10.59 -13.73
C PRO A 75 -8.62 -9.75 -12.56
N PHE A 76 -8.61 -10.30 -11.34
CA PHE A 76 -8.05 -9.64 -10.16
C PHE A 76 -6.56 -9.33 -10.34
N HIS A 77 -5.78 -10.33 -10.71
CA HIS A 77 -4.35 -10.20 -10.93
C HIS A 77 -4.01 -9.18 -12.05
N ASN A 78 -4.80 -9.17 -13.12
CA ASN A 78 -4.65 -8.18 -14.19
C ASN A 78 -4.93 -6.74 -13.72
N LYS A 79 -5.77 -6.55 -12.69
CA LYS A 79 -5.98 -5.25 -12.06
C LYS A 79 -4.77 -4.83 -11.22
N LEU A 80 -4.15 -5.77 -10.50
CA LEU A 80 -2.96 -5.47 -9.70
C LEU A 80 -1.74 -5.10 -10.55
N LYS A 81 -1.63 -5.66 -11.76
CA LYS A 81 -0.54 -5.36 -12.69
C LYS A 81 -0.58 -3.96 -13.29
N LYS A 82 -1.67 -3.22 -13.09
CA LYS A 82 -1.85 -1.89 -13.66
C LYS A 82 -0.96 -0.87 -12.96
N PRO A 83 -0.10 -0.12 -13.68
CA PRO A 83 0.69 0.95 -13.05
C PRO A 83 -0.19 2.02 -12.39
N GLU A 84 -1.43 2.18 -12.87
CA GLU A 84 -2.40 3.11 -12.29
C GLU A 84 -2.81 2.72 -10.87
N LEU A 85 -2.72 1.44 -10.49
CA LEU A 85 -2.94 1.02 -9.10
C LEU A 85 -1.82 1.53 -8.20
N THR A 86 -0.56 1.40 -8.64
CA THR A 86 0.60 1.93 -7.93
C THR A 86 0.46 3.44 -7.72
N GLN A 87 0.04 4.16 -8.77
CA GLN A 87 -0.21 5.59 -8.67
C GLN A 87 -1.32 5.93 -7.67
N LEU A 88 -2.44 5.18 -7.69
CA LEU A 88 -3.53 5.36 -6.72
C LEU A 88 -3.06 5.16 -5.28
N LEU A 89 -2.35 4.06 -5.01
CA LEU A 89 -1.85 3.74 -3.66
C LEU A 89 -0.83 4.79 -3.20
N ARG A 90 0.07 5.24 -4.09
CA ARG A 90 1.01 6.32 -3.81
C ARG A 90 0.30 7.61 -3.42
N THR A 91 -0.67 8.05 -4.22
CA THR A 91 -1.42 9.29 -3.93
C THR A 91 -2.22 9.20 -2.64
N LEU A 92 -2.77 8.02 -2.30
CA LEU A 92 -3.42 7.80 -1.00
C LEU A 92 -2.45 7.93 0.17
N VAL A 93 -1.25 7.37 0.04
CA VAL A 93 -0.20 7.49 1.07
C VAL A 93 0.28 8.93 1.20
N GLU A 94 0.44 9.65 0.08
CA GLU A 94 0.81 11.07 0.09
C GLU A 94 -0.26 11.93 0.78
N GLN A 95 -1.55 11.68 0.52
CA GLN A 95 -2.65 12.35 1.23
C GLN A 95 -2.63 12.04 2.73
N ALA A 96 -2.47 10.77 3.10
CA ALA A 96 -2.35 10.37 4.50
C ALA A 96 -1.17 11.02 5.21
N ALA A 97 0.00 11.09 4.56
CA ALA A 97 1.17 11.76 5.11
C ALA A 97 0.92 13.26 5.29
N ASN A 98 0.30 13.92 4.30
CA ASN A 98 -0.02 15.34 4.38
C ASN A 98 -1.01 15.64 5.52
N GLU A 99 -2.05 14.81 5.69
CA GLU A 99 -3.07 15.04 6.71
C GLU A 99 -2.62 14.64 8.12
N TRP A 100 -1.88 13.54 8.27
CA TRP A 100 -1.61 12.96 9.59
C TRP A 100 -0.20 13.24 10.13
N LEU A 101 0.79 13.38 9.24
CA LEU A 101 2.19 13.54 9.62
C LEU A 101 2.67 14.98 9.50
N LEU A 102 2.24 15.72 8.49
CA LEU A 102 2.81 17.04 8.17
C LEU A 102 2.64 18.05 9.30
N GLU A 103 1.48 18.09 9.97
CA GLU A 103 1.29 18.96 11.13
C GLU A 103 2.18 18.59 12.32
N LEU A 104 2.43 17.30 12.53
CA LEU A 104 3.33 16.84 13.59
C LEU A 104 4.77 17.23 13.26
N VAL A 105 5.17 17.00 12.02
CA VAL A 105 6.48 17.37 11.47
C VAL A 105 6.72 18.87 11.66
N HIS A 106 5.80 19.74 11.23
CA HIS A 106 5.91 21.19 11.41
C HIS A 106 5.95 21.67 12.87
N ARG A 107 5.34 20.92 13.79
CA ARG A 107 5.36 21.24 15.23
C ARG A 107 6.66 20.83 15.91
N VAL A 108 7.20 19.68 15.53
CA VAL A 108 8.35 19.05 16.19
C VAL A 108 9.66 19.58 15.63
N LEU A 109 9.67 19.90 14.34
CA LEU A 109 10.88 20.28 13.65
C LEU A 109 11.05 21.81 13.58
N PRO A 110 12.30 22.31 13.63
CA PRO A 110 12.58 23.73 13.56
C PRO A 110 12.22 24.34 12.20
N SER A 111 12.01 25.66 12.16
CA SER A 111 11.63 26.41 10.95
C SER A 111 12.70 26.40 9.85
N GLU A 112 13.96 26.16 10.22
CA GLU A 112 15.07 26.00 9.28
C GLU A 112 15.77 24.65 9.52
N TYR A 113 16.05 23.97 8.41
CA TYR A 113 16.70 22.67 8.37
C TYR A 113 18.05 22.78 7.66
N PRO A 114 19.07 22.02 8.09
CA PRO A 114 20.34 21.95 7.36
C PRO A 114 20.25 21.09 6.08
N PHE A 115 19.09 20.57 5.73
CA PHE A 115 18.87 19.67 4.58
C PHE A 115 17.64 20.08 3.76
N LYS A 116 17.65 19.78 2.46
CA LYS A 116 16.57 20.13 1.51
C LYS A 116 15.47 19.07 1.40
N SER A 117 15.81 17.81 1.67
CA SER A 117 14.91 16.66 1.56
C SER A 117 15.35 15.57 2.53
N ILE A 118 14.39 14.75 2.98
CA ILE A 118 14.64 13.50 3.69
C ILE A 118 14.31 12.37 2.72
N GLU A 119 15.31 11.60 2.34
CA GLU A 119 15.10 10.39 1.55
C GLU A 119 14.88 9.23 2.52
N ALA A 120 13.63 8.78 2.62
CA ALA A 120 13.29 7.59 3.37
C ALA A 120 13.66 6.36 2.54
N HIS A 121 14.79 5.72 2.87
CA HIS A 121 15.13 4.43 2.32
C HIS A 121 14.30 3.35 3.01
N ASP A 122 13.53 2.59 2.24
CA ASP A 122 12.95 1.35 2.74
C ASP A 122 14.10 0.37 2.97
N ALA A 123 14.39 0.05 4.23
CA ALA A 123 15.42 -0.92 4.59
C ALA A 123 14.90 -2.38 4.57
N SER A 124 13.74 -2.61 3.95
CA SER A 124 13.13 -3.92 3.85
C SER A 124 13.91 -4.80 2.86
N SER A 125 14.43 -5.92 3.36
CA SER A 125 15.05 -6.94 2.52
C SER A 125 14.06 -8.08 2.25
N LEU A 126 13.75 -8.34 0.98
CA LEU A 126 12.98 -9.51 0.60
C LEU A 126 13.92 -10.70 0.43
N LYS A 127 13.81 -11.71 1.30
CA LYS A 127 14.54 -12.97 1.13
C LYS A 127 14.12 -13.63 -0.17
N LEU A 128 15.10 -13.93 -1.02
CA LEU A 128 14.92 -14.68 -2.25
C LEU A 128 15.40 -16.13 -2.07
N HIS A 129 15.05 -16.96 -3.04
CA HIS A 129 15.54 -18.33 -3.12
C HIS A 129 17.08 -18.34 -3.27
N ILE A 130 17.78 -19.22 -2.54
CA ILE A 130 19.25 -19.25 -2.51
C ILE A 130 19.91 -19.41 -3.88
N GLY A 131 19.23 -20.06 -4.83
CA GLY A 131 19.70 -20.19 -6.21
C GLY A 131 19.89 -18.85 -6.95
N LEU A 132 19.23 -17.77 -6.50
CA LEU A 132 19.31 -16.44 -7.10
C LEU A 132 20.47 -15.60 -6.57
N THR A 133 21.32 -16.15 -5.69
CA THR A 133 22.43 -15.42 -5.03
C THR A 133 23.37 -14.73 -6.03
N LYS A 134 23.56 -15.28 -7.23
CA LYS A 134 24.43 -14.69 -8.26
C LYS A 134 23.84 -13.43 -8.88
N GLU A 135 22.52 -13.38 -9.05
CA GLU A 135 21.81 -12.28 -9.71
C GLU A 135 21.38 -11.22 -8.69
N PHE A 136 20.98 -11.66 -7.49
CA PHE A 136 20.48 -10.81 -6.41
C PHE A 136 21.22 -11.14 -5.09
N PRO A 137 22.49 -10.72 -4.95
CA PRO A 137 23.26 -10.98 -3.74
C PRO A 137 22.67 -10.21 -2.56
N GLY A 138 22.33 -10.92 -1.49
CA GLY A 138 21.78 -10.28 -0.28
C GLY A 138 22.87 -9.76 0.65
N ARG A 139 22.59 -8.68 1.38
CA ARG A 139 23.50 -8.10 2.38
C ARG A 139 23.84 -9.07 3.51
N PHE A 140 22.85 -9.86 3.95
CA PHE A 140 23.01 -10.82 5.05
C PHE A 140 23.36 -12.22 4.54
N THR A 141 24.59 -12.39 4.05
CA THR A 141 25.03 -13.62 3.36
C THR A 141 24.89 -14.92 4.16
N LYS A 142 24.93 -14.87 5.50
CA LYS A 142 24.78 -16.07 6.36
C LYS A 142 23.34 -16.56 6.49
N THR A 143 22.35 -15.67 6.49
CA THR A 143 20.94 -16.00 6.75
C THR A 143 20.06 -15.84 5.50
N HIS A 144 20.42 -14.88 4.64
CA HIS A 144 19.71 -14.41 3.47
C HIS A 144 20.70 -14.16 2.31
N PRO A 145 21.35 -15.21 1.78
CA PRO A 145 22.37 -15.08 0.74
C PRO A 145 21.85 -14.49 -0.58
N ALA A 146 20.56 -14.67 -0.88
CA ALA A 146 19.88 -13.99 -1.96
C ALA A 146 18.78 -13.07 -1.40
N ALA A 147 18.80 -11.79 -1.76
CA ALA A 147 17.78 -10.82 -1.34
C ALA A 147 17.61 -9.68 -2.35
N MET A 148 16.42 -9.08 -2.36
CA MET A 148 16.14 -7.78 -2.99
C MET A 148 16.07 -6.73 -1.88
N GLU A 149 16.79 -5.61 -2.06
CA GLU A 149 16.92 -4.50 -1.11
C GLU A 149 16.68 -3.17 -1.82
#